data_AF-E3ZMY9-F1
#
_entry.id   AF-E3ZMY9-F1
#
_cell.length_a   1.000
_cell.length_b   1.000
_cell.length_c   1.000
_cell.angle_alpha   90.00
_cell.angle_beta   90.00
_cell.angle_gamma   90.00
#
_symmetry.space_group_name_H-M   'P 1'
#
loop_
_entity.id
_entity.type
_entity.pdbx_description
1 polymer ?
#
loop_
_entity_poly.entity_id
_entity_poly.type
_entity_poly.pdbx_seq_one_letter_code
_entity_poly.pdbx_strand_id
1 'polypeptide(L)'
;IKKKNINMHRGFILAAFTSTLFFLVSYLTFHYLSAETSTFGGTGIIRPIYFFILITHSFLAAIVVPLALFALVWGWTMQIEKHKKIVRWTMPIWLYVSLTGVLVYLFMAPYY
;
A
#
# COMPACT_ATOMS: atom_id res chain seq x y z
N ILE A 1 -15.27 11.91 -2.82
CA ILE A 1 -16.01 12.52 -3.95
C ILE A 1 -16.53 13.91 -3.54
N LYS A 2 -15.73 14.98 -3.71
CA LYS A 2 -16.11 16.35 -3.34
C LYS A 2 -16.85 17.11 -4.47
N LYS A 3 -16.69 16.68 -5.73
CA LYS A 3 -17.31 17.29 -6.94
C LYS A 3 -18.46 16.45 -7.57
N LYS A 4 -18.97 15.42 -6.90
CA LYS A 4 -19.95 14.43 -7.44
C LYS A 4 -19.58 13.77 -8.79
N ASN A 5 -18.38 13.99 -9.32
CA ASN A 5 -17.94 13.39 -10.58
C ASN A 5 -17.49 11.92 -10.36
N ILE A 6 -18.45 11.00 -10.48
CA ILE A 6 -18.27 9.57 -10.23
C ILE A 6 -17.36 8.94 -11.29
N ASN A 7 -17.42 9.39 -12.54
CA ASN A 7 -16.61 8.84 -13.63
C ASN A 7 -15.11 9.12 -13.41
N MET A 8 -14.74 10.36 -13.08
CA MET A 8 -13.35 10.67 -12.73
C MET A 8 -12.89 9.91 -11.48
N HIS A 9 -13.76 9.79 -10.47
CA HIS A 9 -13.41 9.05 -9.26
C HIS A 9 -13.11 7.57 -9.54
N ARG A 10 -13.93 6.92 -10.37
CA ARG A 10 -13.70 5.54 -10.82
C ARG A 10 -12.37 5.39 -11.56
N GLY A 11 -12.06 6.33 -12.46
CA GLY A 11 -10.78 6.35 -13.17
C GLY A 11 -9.58 6.42 -12.22
N PHE A 12 -9.62 7.31 -11.22
CA PHE A 12 -8.55 7.41 -10.22
C PHE A 12 -8.44 6.17 -9.34
N ILE A 13 -9.57 5.57 -8.93
CA ILE A 13 -9.55 4.33 -8.13
C ILE A 13 -8.91 3.19 -8.92
N LEU A 14 -9.28 3.03 -10.21
CA LEU A 14 -8.69 2.03 -11.09
C LEU A 14 -7.19 2.26 -11.28
N ALA A 15 -6.77 3.49 -11.58
CA ALA A 15 -5.36 3.84 -11.74
C ALA A 15 -4.54 3.60 -10.46
N ALA A 16 -5.09 3.96 -9.29
CA ALA A 16 -4.44 3.71 -8.01
C ALA A 16 -4.34 2.20 -7.70
N PHE A 17 -5.39 1.44 -8.01
CA PHE A 17 -5.41 0.00 -7.82
C PHE A 17 -4.41 -0.72 -8.75
N THR A 18 -4.37 -0.37 -10.03
CA THR A 18 -3.41 -0.94 -10.99
C THR A 18 -1.99 -0.57 -10.63
N SER A 19 -1.72 0.66 -10.21
CA SER A 19 -0.39 1.07 -9.72
C SER A 19 0.02 0.29 -8.47
N THR A 20 -0.91 0.08 -7.54
CA THR A 20 -0.64 -0.69 -6.31
C THR A 20 -0.37 -2.16 -6.65
N LEU A 21 -1.14 -2.74 -7.56
CA LEU A 21 -0.96 -4.12 -8.03
C LEU A 21 0.39 -4.28 -8.73
N PHE A 22 0.76 -3.34 -9.60
CA PHE A 22 2.04 -3.36 -10.30
C PHE A 22 3.22 -3.26 -9.32
N PHE A 23 3.13 -2.37 -8.33
CA PHE A 23 4.11 -2.27 -7.24
C PHE A 23 4.22 -3.58 -6.46
N LEU A 24 3.09 -4.20 -6.09
CA LEU A 24 3.08 -5.46 -5.36
C LEU A 24 3.73 -6.59 -6.16
N VAL A 25 3.43 -6.72 -7.44
CA VAL A 25 4.04 -7.74 -8.31
C VAL A 25 5.53 -7.49 -8.43
N SER A 26 5.95 -6.25 -8.73
CA SER A 26 7.37 -5.92 -8.81
C SER A 26 8.11 -6.22 -7.52
N TYR A 27 7.52 -5.91 -6.35
CA TYR A 27 8.10 -6.20 -5.04
C TYR A 27 8.21 -7.71 -4.80
N LEU A 28 7.16 -8.48 -5.07
CA LEU A 28 7.19 -9.95 -4.90
C LEU A 28 8.19 -10.61 -5.85
N THR A 29 8.25 -10.17 -7.10
CA THR A 29 9.23 -10.64 -8.08
C THR A 29 10.65 -10.33 -7.63
N PHE A 30 10.91 -9.10 -7.19
CA PHE A 30 12.20 -8.73 -6.64
C PHE A 30 12.54 -9.52 -5.38
N HIS A 31 11.60 -9.69 -4.45
CA HIS A 31 11.81 -10.49 -3.24
C HIS A 31 12.08 -11.97 -3.53
N TYR A 32 11.43 -12.55 -4.55
CA TYR A 32 11.63 -13.94 -4.96
C TYR A 32 12.95 -14.15 -5.71
N LEU A 33 13.35 -13.19 -6.56
CA LEU A 33 14.61 -13.25 -7.31
C LEU A 33 15.82 -12.87 -6.46
N SER A 34 15.66 -11.92 -5.55
CA SER A 34 16.69 -11.44 -4.61
C SER A 34 16.63 -12.21 -3.28
N ALA A 35 16.46 -13.53 -3.34
CA ALA A 35 16.45 -14.44 -2.19
C ALA A 35 17.79 -14.48 -1.42
N GLU A 36 18.78 -13.66 -1.79
CA GLU A 36 19.85 -13.26 -0.89
C GLU A 36 19.27 -12.31 0.16
N THR A 37 19.19 -12.80 1.39
CA THR A 37 18.88 -12.02 2.59
C THR A 37 19.81 -10.80 2.63
N SER A 38 19.38 -9.70 2.04
CA SER A 38 20.02 -8.39 2.11
C SER A 38 19.91 -7.97 3.56
N THR A 39 20.92 -8.36 4.32
CA THR A 39 21.01 -8.05 5.74
C THR A 39 21.15 -6.55 5.83
N PHE A 40 20.16 -5.89 6.43
CA PHE A 40 20.21 -4.45 6.66
C PHE A 40 21.49 -4.13 7.45
N GLY A 41 22.49 -3.57 6.77
CA GLY A 41 23.83 -3.29 7.29
C GLY A 41 23.89 -2.11 8.25
N GLY A 42 22.77 -1.40 8.45
CA GLY A 42 22.67 -0.30 9.40
C GLY A 42 22.89 -0.77 10.84
N THR A 43 23.91 -0.22 11.49
CA THR A 43 24.22 -0.44 12.91
C THR A 43 23.55 0.64 13.77
N GLY A 44 23.16 0.30 15.01
CA GLY A 44 22.54 1.26 15.96
C GLY A 44 21.02 1.42 15.85
N ILE A 45 20.51 2.60 16.24
CA ILE A 45 19.07 2.90 16.45
C ILE A 45 18.24 2.85 15.16
N ILE A 46 18.86 3.00 13.99
CA ILE A 46 18.19 2.99 12.68
C ILE A 46 17.63 1.59 12.36
N ARG A 47 18.26 0.51 12.84
CA ARG A 47 17.84 -0.87 12.60
C ARG A 47 16.46 -1.21 13.20
N PRO A 48 16.20 -1.01 14.51
CA PRO A 48 14.87 -1.28 15.05
C PRO A 48 13.79 -0.35 14.47
N ILE A 49 14.13 0.89 14.11
CA ILE A 49 13.19 1.81 13.43
C ILE A 49 12.80 1.25 12.05
N TYR A 50 13.78 0.80 11.26
CA TYR A 50 13.54 0.19 9.97
C TYR A 50 12.64 -1.05 10.09
N PHE A 51 12.96 -1.98 10.99
CA PHE A 51 12.15 -3.18 11.19
C PHE A 51 10.74 -2.87 11.71
N PHE A 52 10.60 -1.87 12.60
CA PHE A 52 9.29 -1.43 13.06
C PHE A 52 8.43 -0.90 11.91
N ILE A 53 9.00 -0.04 11.05
CA ILE A 53 8.29 0.49 9.87
C ILE A 53 7.99 -0.64 8.88
N LEU A 54 8.93 -1.55 8.63
CA LEU A 54 8.76 -2.66 7.71
C LEU A 54 7.63 -3.59 8.16
N ILE A 55 7.65 -4.02 9.43
CA ILE A 55 6.63 -4.91 9.99
C ILE A 55 5.25 -4.24 9.97
N THR A 56 5.16 -2.99 10.43
CA THR A 56 3.89 -2.25 10.44
C THR A 56 3.37 -2.03 9.02
N HIS A 57 4.23 -1.63 8.08
CA HIS A 57 3.92 -1.49 6.67
C HIS A 57 3.37 -2.79 6.07
N SER A 58 4.08 -3.91 6.23
CA SER A 58 3.66 -5.20 5.66
C SER A 58 2.35 -5.69 6.25
N PHE A 59 2.15 -5.55 7.57
CA PHE A 59 0.90 -5.93 8.22
C PHE A 59 -0.29 -5.08 7.77
N LEU A 60 -0.11 -3.76 7.72
CA LEU A 60 -1.15 -2.83 7.24
C LEU A 60 -1.43 -3.03 5.75
N ALA A 61 -0.40 -3.31 4.93
CA ALA A 61 -0.55 -3.62 3.52
C ALA A 61 -1.42 -4.88 3.31
N ALA A 62 -1.18 -5.95 4.08
CA ALA A 62 -1.98 -7.16 4.02
C ALA A 62 -3.46 -6.92 4.36
N ILE A 63 -3.76 -6.02 5.30
CA ILE A 63 -5.13 -5.63 5.66
C ILE A 63 -5.78 -4.72 4.62
N VAL A 64 -4.99 -3.85 3.98
CA VAL A 64 -5.48 -2.93 2.94
C VAL A 64 -5.98 -3.67 1.71
N VAL A 65 -5.35 -4.78 1.32
CA VAL A 65 -5.76 -5.57 0.13
C VAL A 65 -7.24 -6.01 0.19
N PRO A 66 -7.72 -6.75 1.20
CA PRO A 66 -9.12 -7.13 1.30
C PRO A 66 -10.03 -5.91 1.48
N LEU A 67 -9.63 -4.88 2.23
CA LEU A 67 -10.41 -3.64 2.37
C LEU A 67 -10.60 -2.92 1.03
N ALA A 68 -9.56 -2.86 0.20
CA ALA A 68 -9.60 -2.27 -1.14
C ALA A 68 -10.52 -3.07 -2.07
N LEU A 69 -10.47 -4.41 -1.99
CA LEU A 69 -11.40 -5.28 -2.73
C LEU A 69 -12.86 -5.04 -2.33
N PHE A 70 -13.18 -4.99 -1.03
CA PHE A 70 -14.54 -4.67 -0.57
C PHE A 70 -14.98 -3.28 -1.02
N ALA A 71 -14.10 -2.28 -0.94
CA ALA A 71 -14.37 -0.93 -1.40
C ALA A 71 -14.65 -0.88 -2.92
N LEU A 72 -13.92 -1.66 -3.72
CA LEU A 72 -14.13 -1.82 -5.16
C LEU A 72 -15.47 -2.49 -5.46
N VAL A 73 -15.78 -3.62 -4.81
CA VAL A 73 -17.03 -4.37 -5.01
C VAL A 73 -18.24 -3.50 -4.68
N TRP A 74 -18.22 -2.76 -3.56
CA TRP A 74 -19.31 -1.85 -3.20
C TRP A 74 -19.37 -0.61 -4.09
N GLY A 75 -18.24 -0.14 -4.61
CA GLY A 75 -18.20 0.90 -5.64
C GLY A 75 -18.79 0.44 -6.98
N TRP A 76 -18.59 -0.83 -7.34
CA TRP A 76 -19.11 -1.45 -8.57
C TRP A 76 -20.62 -1.74 -8.47
N THR A 77 -21.06 -2.31 -7.35
CA THR A 77 -22.48 -2.59 -7.06
C THR A 77 -23.29 -1.35 -6.67
N MET A 78 -22.74 -0.14 -6.85
CA MET A 78 -23.40 1.14 -6.54
C MET A 78 -23.87 1.28 -5.07
N GLN A 79 -23.29 0.51 -4.15
CA GLN A 79 -23.56 0.61 -2.70
C GLN A 79 -22.71 1.73 -2.06
N ILE A 80 -23.02 2.97 -2.45
CA ILE A 80 -22.23 4.17 -2.13
C ILE A 80 -22.10 4.39 -0.61
N GLU A 81 -23.13 4.09 0.18
CA GLU A 81 -23.08 4.26 1.63
C GLU A 81 -22.05 3.35 2.29
N LYS A 82 -22.07 2.05 1.95
CA LYS A 82 -21.09 1.07 2.47
C LYS A 82 -19.68 1.38 1.98
N HIS A 83 -19.55 1.74 0.69
CA HIS A 83 -18.28 2.19 0.12
C HIS A 83 -17.69 3.37 0.89
N LYS A 84 -18.47 4.44 1.12
CA LYS A 84 -18.00 5.62 1.89
C LYS A 84 -17.60 5.27 3.32
N LYS A 85 -18.34 4.36 3.98
CA LYS A 85 -18.08 3.95 5.36
C LYS A 85 -16.72 3.25 5.50
N ILE A 86 -16.39 2.33 4.60
CA ILE A 86 -15.07 1.66 4.62
C ILE A 86 -13.97 2.59 4.11
N VAL A 87 -14.18 3.29 2.99
CA VAL A 87 -13.14 4.14 2.37
C VAL A 87 -12.66 5.26 3.30
N ARG A 88 -13.52 5.77 4.20
CA ARG A 88 -13.12 6.70 5.27
C ARG A 88 -11.93 6.19 6.08
N TRP A 89 -11.90 4.89 6.37
CA TRP A 89 -10.84 4.25 7.16
C TRP A 89 -9.75 3.67 6.26
N THR A 90 -10.12 3.13 5.11
CA THR A 90 -9.15 2.57 4.16
C THR A 90 -8.23 3.64 3.57
N MET A 91 -8.71 4.86 3.29
CA MET A 91 -7.88 5.93 2.73
C MET A 91 -6.68 6.33 3.61
N PRO A 92 -6.83 6.66 4.91
CA PRO A 92 -5.69 7.01 5.74
C PRO A 92 -4.70 5.84 5.92
N ILE A 93 -5.21 4.61 6.02
CA ILE A 93 -4.35 3.42 6.09
C ILE A 93 -3.58 3.24 4.78
N TRP A 94 -4.26 3.37 3.64
CA TRP A 94 -3.64 3.26 2.32
C TRP A 94 -2.55 4.31 2.13
N LEU A 95 -2.80 5.58 2.51
CA LEU A 95 -1.79 6.64 2.47
C LEU A 95 -0.58 6.33 3.35
N TYR A 96 -0.80 5.83 4.57
CA TYR A 96 0.28 5.42 5.47
C TYR A 96 1.14 4.32 4.84
N VAL A 97 0.50 3.27 4.30
CA VAL A 97 1.19 2.15 3.63
C VAL A 97 1.96 2.65 2.41
N SER A 98 1.36 3.46 1.53
CA SER A 98 2.04 4.00 0.36
C SER A 98 3.27 4.85 0.72
N LEU A 99 3.16 5.71 1.73
CA LEU A 99 4.27 6.55 2.17
C LEU A 99 5.39 5.72 2.81
N THR A 100 5.04 4.80 3.72
CA THR A 100 6.02 3.94 4.40
C THR A 100 6.72 2.98 3.44
N GLY A 101 6.07 2.51 2.38
CA GLY A 101 6.71 1.66 1.37
C GLY A 101 7.82 2.38 0.62
N VAL A 102 7.60 3.64 0.23
CA VAL A 102 8.64 4.48 -0.39
C VAL A 102 9.77 4.75 0.61
N LEU A 103 9.45 5.02 1.88
CA LEU A 103 10.46 5.22 2.92
C LEU A 103 11.32 3.98 3.13
N VAL A 104 10.73 2.78 3.21
CA VAL A 104 11.47 1.52 3.34
C VAL A 104 12.42 1.32 2.17
N TYR A 105 11.96 1.57 0.94
CA TYR A 105 12.83 1.52 -0.24
C TYR A 105 13.98 2.52 -0.15
N LEU A 106 13.72 3.78 0.20
CA LEU A 106 14.76 4.80 0.36
C LEU A 106 15.75 4.49 1.48
N PHE A 107 15.28 3.88 2.59
CA PHE A 107 16.15 3.43 3.67
C PHE A 107 17.07 2.30 3.23
N MET A 108 16.61 1.45 2.31
CA MET A 108 17.34 0.27 1.85
C MET A 108 18.17 0.55 0.59
N ALA A 109 17.82 1.56 -0.21
CA ALA A 109 18.51 2.00 -1.42
C ALA A 109 20.02 2.27 -1.23
N PRO A 110 20.51 2.89 -0.13
CA PRO A 110 21.95 3.05 0.08
C PRO A 110 22.66 1.78 0.57
N TYR A 111 21.92 0.70 0.85
CA TYR A 111 22.46 -0.60 1.28
C TYR A 111 22.28 -1.71 0.22
N TYR A 112 21.83 -1.33 -0.99
CA TYR A 112 21.91 -2.13 -2.22
C TYR A 112 23.20 -1.82 -2.96
#